data_AF-A0A930W084-F1
#
_entry.id   AF-A0A930W084-F1
#
_cell.length_a   1.000
_cell.length_b   1.000
_cell.length_c   1.000
_cell.angle_alpha   90.00
_cell.angle_beta   90.00
_cell.angle_gamma   90.00
#
_symmetry.space_group_name_H-M   'P 1'
#
loop_
_entity.id
_entity.type
_entity.pdbx_description
1 polymer ?
#
loop_
_entity_poly.entity_id
_entity_poly.type
_entity_poly.pdbx_seq_one_letter_code
_entity_poly.pdbx_strand_id
1 'polypeptide(L)'
;MGFGGYASALDFFEGVKAAATEADRTWRELSAMQAAEGVKAQRYTQAVAVGSNRDVMGLVDKRIDYESKLYRQLEDDYALIGTACEVLFGEDCKGSGGIERLLGSDYASVLYWRYIGHMSTREVSELVGCSAATCVNITHVSIETCDTLGFDKVVKGIVTAKE
;
A
#
# COMPACT_ATOMS: atom_id res chain seq x y z
N MET A 1 -20.51 11.51 5.85
CA MET A 1 -19.38 12.00 5.05
C MET A 1 -18.27 10.99 5.23
N GLY A 2 -18.02 10.17 4.19
CA GLY A 2 -17.00 9.12 4.23
C GLY A 2 -15.61 9.73 4.28
N PHE A 3 -14.69 9.02 4.92
CA PHE A 3 -13.29 9.41 5.03
C PHE A 3 -12.63 9.37 3.64
N GLY A 4 -12.02 10.47 3.22
CA GLY A 4 -11.23 10.52 1.97
C GLY A 4 -11.99 10.29 0.67
N GLY A 5 -13.33 10.32 0.65
CA GLY A 5 -14.15 10.08 -0.54
C GLY A 5 -14.60 8.62 -0.76
N TYR A 6 -14.27 7.71 0.15
CA TYR A 6 -14.76 6.32 0.11
C TYR A 6 -16.16 6.19 0.73
N ALA A 7 -16.98 5.28 0.19
CA ALA A 7 -18.37 5.09 0.65
C ALA A 7 -18.47 4.21 1.92
N SER A 8 -17.49 3.33 2.14
CA SER A 8 -17.39 2.45 3.32
C SER A 8 -15.94 2.18 3.70
N ALA A 9 -15.71 1.62 4.88
CA ALA A 9 -14.40 1.15 5.29
C ALA A 9 -13.89 0.01 4.41
N LEU A 10 -14.79 -0.85 3.92
CA LEU A 10 -14.42 -1.88 2.94
C LEU A 10 -13.88 -1.27 1.66
N ASP A 11 -14.56 -0.26 1.09
CA ASP A 11 -14.11 0.42 -0.13
C ASP A 11 -12.74 1.07 0.05
N PHE A 12 -12.49 1.64 1.23
CA PHE A 12 -11.18 2.19 1.59
C PHE A 12 -10.10 1.10 1.58
N PHE A 13 -10.31 -0.02 2.28
CA PHE A 13 -9.31 -1.10 2.35
C PHE A 13 -9.11 -1.82 1.00
N GLU A 14 -10.14 -1.99 0.18
CA GLU A 14 -9.99 -2.46 -1.20
C GLU A 14 -9.21 -1.46 -2.06
N GLY A 15 -9.41 -0.15 -1.85
CA GLY A 15 -8.59 0.90 -2.46
C GLY A 15 -7.12 0.82 -2.05
N VAL A 16 -6.85 0.59 -0.76
CA VAL A 16 -5.48 0.36 -0.23
C VAL A 16 -4.85 -0.86 -0.88
N LYS A 17 -5.60 -1.95 -1.05
CA LYS A 17 -5.09 -3.16 -1.72
C LYS A 17 -4.76 -2.93 -3.18
N ALA A 18 -5.59 -2.16 -3.89
CA ALA A 18 -5.29 -1.75 -5.26
C ALA A 18 -4.01 -0.92 -5.32
N ALA A 19 -3.86 0.07 -4.43
CA ALA A 19 -2.66 0.90 -4.33
C ALA A 19 -1.41 0.07 -3.97
N ALA A 20 -1.50 -0.86 -3.02
CA ALA A 20 -0.39 -1.75 -2.68
C ALA A 20 0.03 -2.64 -3.85
N THR A 21 -0.93 -3.13 -4.63
CA THR A 21 -0.65 -3.94 -5.82
C THR A 21 0.00 -3.12 -6.93
N GLU A 22 -0.48 -1.90 -7.17
CA GLU A 22 0.08 -1.00 -8.18
C GLU A 22 1.44 -0.44 -7.75
N ALA A 23 1.67 -0.19 -6.46
CA ALA A 23 2.97 0.17 -5.92
C ALA A 23 3.99 -0.93 -6.19
N ASP A 24 3.67 -2.19 -5.85
CA ASP A 24 4.54 -3.35 -6.12
C ASP A 24 4.85 -3.50 -7.61
N ARG A 25 3.86 -3.29 -8.47
CA ARG A 25 4.03 -3.33 -9.93
C ARG A 25 4.94 -2.21 -10.42
N THR A 26 4.70 -0.99 -9.97
CA THR A 26 5.48 0.21 -10.32
C THR A 26 6.93 0.06 -9.87
N TRP A 27 7.15 -0.52 -8.69
CA TRP A 27 8.48 -0.78 -8.16
C TRP A 27 9.25 -1.81 -8.98
N ARG A 28 8.58 -2.88 -9.43
CA ARG A 28 9.17 -3.88 -10.35
C ARG A 28 9.52 -3.27 -11.69
N GLU A 29 8.67 -2.37 -12.20
CA GLU A 29 8.90 -1.67 -13.46
C GLU A 29 10.11 -0.74 -13.36
N LEU A 30 10.20 0.10 -12.32
CA LEU A 30 11.36 0.95 -12.05
C LEU A 30 12.65 0.12 -11.91
N SER A 31 12.59 -0.98 -11.17
CA SER A 31 13.73 -1.89 -11.00
C SER A 31 14.21 -2.49 -12.33
N ALA A 32 13.27 -2.90 -13.19
CA ALA A 32 13.60 -3.43 -14.51
C ALA A 32 14.22 -2.36 -15.43
N MET A 33 13.73 -1.12 -15.36
CA MET A 33 14.32 0.00 -16.10
C MET A 33 15.74 0.30 -15.64
N GLN A 34 15.97 0.40 -14.33
CA GLN A 34 17.30 0.63 -13.75
C GLN A 34 18.28 -0.50 -14.10
N ALA A 35 17.83 -1.76 -14.05
CA ALA A 35 18.66 -2.91 -14.45
C ALA A 35 19.01 -2.87 -15.94
N ALA A 36 18.06 -2.51 -16.81
CA ALA A 36 18.29 -2.37 -18.24
C ALA A 36 19.28 -1.23 -18.57
N GLU A 37 19.31 -0.17 -17.76
CA GLU A 37 20.30 0.90 -17.88
C GLU A 37 21.71 0.46 -17.50
N GLY A 38 21.88 -0.28 -16.41
CA GLY A 38 23.18 -0.84 -16.03
C GLY A 38 23.79 -1.69 -17.16
N VAL A 39 22.96 -2.47 -17.84
CA VAL A 39 23.35 -3.29 -19.01
C VAL A 39 23.66 -2.44 -20.26
N LYS A 40 22.90 -1.37 -20.51
CA LYS A 40 23.12 -0.47 -21.68
C LYS A 40 24.32 0.45 -21.48
N ALA A 41 24.55 0.95 -20.27
CA ALA A 41 25.73 1.75 -19.92
C ALA A 41 27.03 0.95 -20.13
N GLN A 42 27.04 -0.34 -19.77
CA GLN A 42 28.18 -1.23 -20.07
C GLN A 42 28.42 -1.43 -21.57
N ARG A 43 27.35 -1.46 -22.40
CA ARG A 43 27.49 -1.60 -23.86
C ARG A 43 27.96 -0.31 -24.56
N TYR A 44 27.53 0.85 -24.08
CA TYR A 44 27.95 2.15 -24.62
C TYR A 44 29.46 2.40 -24.44
N THR A 45 30.06 1.92 -23.35
CA THR A 45 31.52 1.98 -23.13
C THR A 45 32.32 1.25 -24.22
N GLN A 46 31.71 0.32 -24.97
CA GLN A 46 32.37 -0.43 -26.04
C GLN A 46 32.11 0.11 -27.46
N ALA A 47 31.18 1.05 -27.66
CA ALA A 47 30.79 1.52 -29.00
C ALA A 47 30.46 3.01 -29.01
N VAL A 48 31.49 3.87 -29.00
CA VAL A 48 31.32 5.30 -29.30
C VAL A 48 31.68 5.52 -30.77
N ALA A 49 30.67 5.43 -31.65
CA ALA A 49 30.73 5.97 -33.01
C ALA A 49 30.01 7.33 -33.02
N VAL A 50 30.73 8.36 -33.46
CA VAL A 50 30.30 9.77 -33.48
C VAL A 50 29.27 9.99 -34.59
N GLY A 51 28.00 10.25 -34.22
CA GLY A 51 27.02 10.78 -35.17
C GLY A 51 25.55 10.40 -34.94
N SER A 52 24.95 10.72 -33.78
CA SER A 52 23.50 11.02 -33.65
C SER A 52 23.18 11.35 -32.18
N ASN A 53 23.36 12.61 -31.78
CA ASN A 53 23.25 13.00 -30.36
C ASN A 53 21.89 13.63 -29.98
N ARG A 54 21.12 14.13 -30.97
CA ARG A 54 19.83 14.81 -30.73
C ARG A 54 18.69 13.84 -30.40
N ASP A 55 18.63 12.70 -31.08
CA ASP A 55 17.58 11.70 -30.84
C ASP A 55 17.80 10.93 -29.52
N VAL A 56 19.05 10.81 -29.08
CA VAL A 56 19.41 10.16 -27.81
C VAL A 56 18.97 11.02 -26.62
N MET A 57 19.20 12.34 -26.65
CA MET A 57 18.73 13.25 -25.58
C MET A 57 17.20 13.24 -25.45
N GLY A 58 16.45 13.28 -26.56
CA GLY A 58 14.97 13.29 -26.51
C GLY A 58 14.35 11.99 -25.99
N LEU A 59 15.05 10.85 -26.11
CA LEU A 59 14.66 9.59 -25.49
C LEU A 59 14.97 9.54 -23.99
N VAL A 60 16.07 10.19 -23.57
CA VAL A 60 16.45 10.33 -22.16
C VAL A 60 15.49 11.26 -21.43
N ASP A 61 15.13 12.43 -21.98
CA ASP A 61 14.21 13.37 -21.34
C ASP A 61 12.81 12.78 -21.14
N LYS A 62 12.26 12.11 -22.17
CA LYS A 62 10.97 11.40 -22.06
C LYS A 62 10.99 10.30 -21.01
N ARG A 63 12.15 9.68 -20.79
CA ARG A 63 12.34 8.64 -19.77
C ARG A 63 12.38 9.26 -18.38
N ILE A 64 13.14 10.34 -18.17
CA ILE A 64 13.20 11.06 -16.89
C ILE A 64 11.80 11.55 -16.48
N ASP A 65 11.02 12.07 -17.44
CA ASP A 65 9.64 12.47 -17.21
C ASP A 65 8.73 11.29 -16.83
N TYR A 66 8.97 10.11 -17.41
CA TYR A 66 8.21 8.90 -17.10
C TYR A 66 8.58 8.33 -15.73
N GLU A 67 9.86 8.23 -15.39
CA GLU A 67 10.32 7.82 -14.05
C GLU A 67 9.79 8.75 -12.97
N SER A 68 9.82 10.07 -13.21
CA SER A 68 9.28 11.06 -12.28
C SER A 68 7.77 10.87 -12.03
N LYS A 69 7.01 10.47 -13.05
CA LYS A 69 5.59 10.12 -12.89
C LYS A 69 5.40 8.86 -12.07
N LEU A 70 6.20 7.82 -12.30
CA LEU A 70 6.13 6.57 -11.54
C LEU A 70 6.50 6.79 -10.06
N TYR A 71 7.51 7.62 -9.76
CA TYR A 71 7.84 7.97 -8.38
C TYR A 71 6.71 8.74 -7.69
N ARG A 72 6.09 9.69 -8.39
CA ARG A 72 4.94 10.42 -7.84
C ARG A 72 3.76 9.50 -7.57
N GLN A 73 3.49 8.55 -8.47
CA GLN A 73 2.44 7.55 -8.26
C GLN A 73 2.75 6.67 -7.05
N LEU A 74 4.02 6.25 -6.87
CA LEU A 74 4.43 5.53 -5.66
C LEU A 74 4.23 6.35 -4.39
N GLU A 75 4.56 7.64 -4.39
CA GLU A 75 4.32 8.52 -3.24
C GLU A 75 2.83 8.57 -2.88
N ASP A 76 1.95 8.70 -3.88
CA ASP A 76 0.49 8.72 -3.66
C ASP A 76 -0.02 7.36 -3.13
N ASP A 77 0.48 6.24 -3.68
CA ASP A 77 0.12 4.89 -3.22
C ASP A 77 0.61 4.64 -1.78
N TYR A 78 1.85 5.03 -1.46
CA TYR A 78 2.40 4.91 -0.10
C TYR A 78 1.71 5.83 0.90
N ALA A 79 1.21 6.99 0.49
CA ALA A 79 0.42 7.85 1.36
C ALA A 79 -0.91 7.18 1.76
N LEU A 80 -1.56 6.47 0.82
CA LEU A 80 -2.76 5.71 1.10
C LEU A 80 -2.47 4.50 2.01
N ILE A 81 -1.37 3.79 1.78
CA ILE A 81 -0.91 2.70 2.65
C ILE A 81 -0.57 3.21 4.04
N GLY A 82 0.10 4.36 4.16
CA GLY A 82 0.42 5.00 5.43
C GLY A 82 -0.84 5.33 6.23
N THR A 83 -1.85 5.89 5.55
CA THR A 83 -3.17 6.14 6.16
C THR A 83 -3.81 4.85 6.66
N ALA A 84 -3.71 3.75 5.91
CA ALA A 84 -4.20 2.45 6.37
C ALA A 84 -3.44 1.95 7.61
N CYS A 85 -2.12 2.12 7.67
CA CYS A 85 -1.32 1.78 8.85
C CYS A 85 -1.76 2.57 10.09
N GLU A 86 -2.08 3.86 9.95
CA GLU A 86 -2.62 4.66 11.06
C GLU A 86 -3.95 4.10 11.58
N VAL A 87 -4.81 3.62 10.68
CA VAL A 87 -6.09 2.98 11.06
C VAL A 87 -5.85 1.66 11.78
N LEU A 88 -4.84 0.89 11.39
CA LEU A 88 -4.54 -0.40 12.00
C LEU A 88 -3.84 -0.27 13.35
N PHE A 89 -2.89 0.66 13.48
CA PHE A 89 -1.93 0.72 14.59
C PHE A 89 -1.92 2.05 15.35
N GLY A 90 -2.71 3.04 14.93
CA GLY A 90 -2.74 4.40 15.48
C GLY A 90 -1.77 5.37 14.78
N GLU A 91 -1.87 6.67 15.08
CA GLU A 91 -1.09 7.74 14.43
C GLU A 91 0.43 7.53 14.53
N ASP A 92 0.90 6.88 15.59
CA ASP A 92 2.32 6.60 15.79
C ASP A 92 2.77 5.27 15.17
N CYS A 93 1.85 4.51 14.59
CA CYS A 93 2.05 3.17 14.02
C CYS A 93 2.72 2.16 14.98
N LYS A 94 2.55 2.33 16.31
CA LYS A 94 3.14 1.43 17.34
C LYS A 94 2.10 0.72 18.21
N GLY A 95 0.84 0.74 17.81
CA GLY A 95 -0.25 0.09 18.55
C GLY A 95 -0.80 0.93 19.71
N SER A 96 -0.52 2.23 19.77
CA SER A 96 -1.10 3.13 20.77
C SER A 96 -2.59 3.41 20.51
N GLY A 97 -3.03 3.17 19.28
CA GLY A 97 -4.41 3.33 18.80
C GLY A 97 -4.75 2.32 17.69
N GLY A 98 -5.71 2.68 16.84
CA GLY A 98 -6.12 1.84 15.72
C GLY A 98 -6.94 0.60 16.11
N ILE A 99 -7.14 -0.28 15.14
CA ILE A 99 -7.78 -1.59 15.30
C ILE A 99 -7.03 -2.46 16.31
N GLU A 100 -5.70 -2.39 16.35
CA GLU A 100 -4.90 -3.14 17.33
C GLU A 100 -5.31 -2.82 18.76
N ARG A 101 -5.50 -1.53 19.08
CA ARG A 101 -5.92 -1.10 20.42
C ARG A 101 -7.36 -1.49 20.74
N LEU A 102 -8.25 -1.46 19.75
CA LEU A 102 -9.69 -1.68 19.93
C LEU A 102 -10.09 -3.15 19.99
N LEU A 103 -9.55 -3.98 19.09
CA LEU A 103 -9.96 -5.37 18.90
C LEU A 103 -8.84 -6.37 19.18
N GLY A 104 -7.58 -5.91 19.15
CA GLY A 104 -6.39 -6.72 19.40
C GLY A 104 -5.48 -6.87 18.19
N SER A 105 -4.24 -7.27 18.46
CA SER A 105 -3.16 -7.36 17.45
C SER A 105 -3.45 -8.36 16.32
N ASP A 106 -4.20 -9.44 16.60
CA ASP A 106 -4.60 -10.42 15.58
C ASP A 106 -5.51 -9.79 14.51
N TYR A 107 -6.39 -8.86 14.91
CA TYR A 107 -7.29 -8.18 13.99
C TYR A 107 -6.53 -7.25 13.05
N ALA A 108 -5.60 -6.46 13.62
CA ALA A 108 -4.74 -5.57 12.85
C ALA A 108 -3.84 -6.37 11.88
N SER A 109 -3.27 -7.48 12.35
CA SER A 109 -2.42 -8.37 11.55
C SER A 109 -3.15 -8.97 10.34
N VAL A 110 -4.37 -9.49 10.55
CA VAL A 110 -5.17 -10.05 9.46
C VAL A 110 -5.49 -9.00 8.40
N LEU A 111 -5.89 -7.79 8.80
CA LEU A 111 -6.14 -6.69 7.86
C LEU A 111 -4.89 -6.24 7.13
N TYR A 112 -3.76 -6.12 7.84
CA TYR A 112 -2.48 -5.75 7.27
C TYR A 112 -2.09 -6.71 6.14
N TRP A 113 -2.05 -8.02 6.42
CA TRP A 113 -1.63 -9.00 5.42
C TRP A 113 -2.63 -9.13 4.26
N ARG A 114 -3.93 -9.00 4.54
CA ARG A 114 -4.98 -9.11 3.53
C ARG A 114 -4.99 -7.95 2.53
N TYR A 115 -4.82 -6.72 3.02
CA TYR A 115 -4.98 -5.52 2.21
C TYR A 115 -3.64 -4.89 1.81
N ILE A 116 -2.73 -4.66 2.75
CA ILE A 116 -1.41 -4.07 2.45
C ILE A 116 -0.46 -5.14 1.88
N GLY A 117 -0.43 -6.31 2.52
CA GLY A 117 0.31 -7.47 2.02
C GLY A 117 -0.32 -8.12 0.79
N HIS A 118 -1.47 -7.62 0.32
CA HIS A 118 -2.22 -8.10 -0.86
C HIS A 118 -2.47 -9.62 -0.91
N MET A 119 -2.44 -10.30 0.24
CA MET A 119 -2.59 -11.75 0.35
C MET A 119 -4.06 -12.18 0.27
N SER A 120 -4.28 -13.39 -0.23
CA SER A 120 -5.58 -14.05 -0.14
C SER A 120 -5.92 -14.45 1.30
N THR A 121 -7.21 -14.62 1.60
CA THR A 121 -7.67 -15.10 2.92
C THR A 121 -6.98 -16.40 3.33
N ARG A 122 -6.69 -17.27 2.37
CA ARG A 122 -6.03 -18.56 2.63
C ARG A 122 -4.59 -18.36 3.08
N GLU A 123 -3.82 -17.55 2.36
CA GLU A 123 -2.43 -17.24 2.70
C GLU A 123 -2.34 -16.57 4.08
N VAL A 124 -3.24 -15.61 4.36
CA VAL A 124 -3.30 -14.97 5.68
C VAL A 124 -3.63 -15.99 6.78
N SER A 125 -4.55 -16.91 6.53
CA SER A 125 -4.92 -17.94 7.51
C SER A 125 -3.76 -18.88 7.84
N GLU A 126 -2.96 -19.25 6.83
CA GLU A 126 -1.75 -20.06 6.99
C GLU A 126 -0.65 -19.28 7.74
N LEU A 127 -0.51 -17.98 7.46
CA LEU A 127 0.48 -17.11 8.08
C LEU A 127 0.18 -16.80 9.56
N VAL A 128 -1.07 -16.45 9.87
CA VAL A 128 -1.52 -16.08 11.22
C VAL A 128 -1.82 -17.31 12.07
N GLY A 129 -1.95 -18.49 11.46
CA GLY A 129 -2.20 -19.75 12.17
C GLY A 129 -3.65 -19.93 12.64
N CYS A 130 -4.61 -19.31 11.94
CA CYS A 130 -6.04 -19.44 12.23
C CYS A 130 -6.82 -19.97 11.02
N SER A 131 -8.11 -20.29 11.20
CA SER A 131 -8.92 -20.82 10.09
C SER A 131 -9.31 -19.71 9.09
N ALA A 132 -9.54 -20.06 7.83
CA ALA A 132 -10.04 -19.11 6.83
C ALA A 132 -11.38 -18.47 7.25
N ALA A 133 -12.27 -19.22 7.92
CA ALA A 133 -13.51 -18.68 8.46
C ALA A 133 -13.27 -17.64 9.57
N THR A 134 -12.29 -17.89 10.44
CA THR A 134 -11.85 -16.94 11.46
C THR A 134 -11.30 -15.66 10.83
N CYS A 135 -10.45 -15.77 9.80
CA CYS A 135 -9.94 -14.61 9.06
C CYS A 135 -11.07 -13.76 8.45
N VAL A 136 -12.09 -14.40 7.85
CA VAL A 136 -13.25 -13.69 7.29
C VAL A 136 -14.01 -12.96 8.39
N ASN A 137 -14.26 -13.61 9.52
CA ASN A 137 -14.95 -12.99 10.66
C ASN A 137 -14.17 -11.81 11.24
N ILE A 138 -12.85 -11.97 11.44
CA ILE A 138 -11.95 -10.91 11.90
C ILE A 138 -12.02 -9.71 10.95
N THR A 139 -11.95 -9.96 9.64
CA THR A 139 -12.06 -8.90 8.63
C THR A 139 -13.39 -8.17 8.77
N HIS A 140 -14.50 -8.90 8.82
CA HIS A 140 -15.85 -8.32 8.92
C HIS A 140 -16.02 -7.45 10.16
N VAL A 141 -15.66 -7.96 11.34
CA VAL A 141 -15.78 -7.22 12.62
C VAL A 141 -14.91 -5.95 12.59
N SER A 142 -13.72 -6.01 12.00
CA SER A 142 -12.84 -4.84 11.92
C SER A 142 -13.40 -3.76 10.99
N ILE A 143 -13.91 -4.15 9.83
CA ILE A 143 -14.56 -3.23 8.87
C ILE A 143 -15.79 -2.59 9.51
N GLU A 144 -16.65 -3.39 10.14
CA GLU A 144 -17.85 -2.90 10.83
C GLU A 144 -17.50 -1.94 11.97
N THR A 145 -16.39 -2.20 12.68
CA THR A 145 -15.87 -1.30 13.72
C THR A 145 -15.45 0.04 13.13
N CYS A 146 -14.75 0.04 11.99
CA CYS A 146 -14.38 1.26 11.27
C CYS A 146 -15.60 2.05 10.79
N ASP A 147 -16.60 1.37 10.21
CA ASP A 147 -17.83 2.03 9.73
C ASP A 147 -18.66 2.59 10.89
N THR A 148 -18.70 1.90 12.03
CA THR A 148 -19.49 2.31 13.20
C THR A 148 -18.86 3.48 13.96
N LEU A 149 -17.55 3.43 14.21
CA LEU A 149 -16.85 4.44 15.01
C LEU A 149 -16.38 5.63 14.16
N GLY A 150 -16.11 5.39 12.88
CA GLY A 150 -15.40 6.30 12.00
C GLY A 150 -13.89 6.26 12.23
N PHE A 151 -13.13 6.47 11.15
CA PHE A 151 -11.67 6.32 11.15
C PHE A 151 -10.93 7.20 12.18
N ASP A 152 -11.34 8.46 12.40
CA ASP A 152 -10.70 9.34 13.40
C ASP A 152 -10.70 8.73 14.81
N LYS A 153 -11.83 8.14 15.21
CA LYS A 153 -11.94 7.49 16.53
C LYS A 153 -11.18 6.18 16.59
N VAL A 154 -11.18 5.42 15.48
CA VAL A 154 -10.41 4.18 15.37
C VAL A 154 -8.93 4.45 15.51
N VAL A 155 -8.39 5.40 14.73
CA VAL A 155 -6.98 5.81 14.77
C VAL A 155 -6.58 6.21 16.19
N LYS A 156 -7.41 6.97 16.90
CA LYS A 156 -7.15 7.37 18.30
C LYS A 156 -7.40 6.27 19.34
N GLY A 157 -7.95 5.12 18.94
CA GLY A 157 -8.28 4.01 19.85
C GLY A 157 -9.37 4.35 20.88
N ILE A 158 -10.29 5.27 20.56
CA ILE A 158 -11.33 5.73 21.48
C ILE A 158 -12.56 4.84 21.37
N VAL A 159 -12.84 4.08 22.43
CA VAL A 159 -14.12 3.36 22.58
C VAL A 159 -15.14 4.34 23.16
N THR A 160 -16.18 4.70 22.42
CA THR A 160 -17.31 5.40 23.03
C THR A 160 -18.06 4.43 23.92
N ALA A 161 -17.88 4.54 25.24
CA ALA A 161 -18.79 3.95 26.20
C ALA A 161 -20.19 4.52 25.92
N LYS A 162 -21.12 3.67 25.50
CA LYS A 162 -22.54 4.01 25.52
C LYS A 162 -22.93 4.15 27.00
N GLU A 163 -23.22 5.37 27.43
CA GLU A 163 -24.00 5.65 28.64
C GLU A 163 -25.45 5.17 28.47
#